data_AF-A0A812XN22-F1
#
_entry.id   AF-A0A812XN22-F1
#
_cell.length_a   1.000
_cell.length_b   1.000
_cell.length_c   1.000
_cell.angle_alpha   90.00
_cell.angle_beta   90.00
_cell.angle_gamma   90.00
#
_symmetry.space_group_name_H-M   'P 1'
#
loop_
_entity.id
_entity.type
_entity.pdbx_description
1 polymer ?
#
loop_
_entity_poly.entity_id
_entity_poly.type
_entity_poly.pdbx_seq_one_letter_code
_entity_poly.pdbx_strand_id
1 'polypeptide(L)'
;MQQCAVYACCGGSWEAALAVLASTSRHGIPCDIIGYSSAIKACSFERKWEQALQLLKSAELAGLALDAKIFSSAVDSCLNNWPAALELLRCIRQRRLAPDVYSQSAAIAALAAAGEWRRSLVLLAGMSKAKVAPNVVTYGAAISACDKGSQWQQSLDLLKLMARRKVPPDRVCFSSATSACGRALRWDHALALLASMPAMQLVSDFVSRSTVVAACASALSWSKALSLALALREEAPNGQTPNGILWGGVLSAMARAQQDTSELAESLRSSWGTAEEMELAESGEELGGGLRYIGAAPGILAVAKPAGITSEAVMQLVSRWLAQRGFNAEIMRLSRLDAPTSGVLPVAMAPSGSGVASWYQLLFAARKVVKQYLLVCSGKPLAESVRGVIVAPLASGPSTEKSAMKTIWSSAGKEARTEYEVLRTFTSPLQTLMLLKAEPHTGRTHQIRAHLAGIGRPILCDRTYGGFDPSWCPRLFLHCRKVTLQDAAGRPFTAEAPLPADLQEALDHLRDLAAAG
;
A
#
# COMPACT_ATOMS: atom_id res chain seq x y z
N MET A 1 27.20 -11.47 -38.08
CA MET A 1 27.57 -10.62 -36.91
C MET A 1 26.54 -9.55 -36.57
N GLN A 2 25.97 -8.77 -37.51
CA GLN A 2 24.76 -7.95 -37.23
C GLN A 2 23.59 -8.82 -36.70
N GLN A 3 23.46 -10.05 -37.19
CA GLN A 3 22.53 -11.06 -36.64
C GLN A 3 22.79 -11.41 -35.16
N CYS A 4 24.01 -11.29 -34.63
CA CYS A 4 24.33 -11.64 -33.24
C CYS A 4 23.87 -10.56 -32.25
N ALA A 5 23.99 -9.27 -32.61
CA ALA A 5 23.44 -8.17 -31.80
C ALA A 5 21.90 -8.19 -31.79
N VAL A 6 21.29 -8.53 -32.94
CA VAL A 6 19.84 -8.77 -33.05
C VAL A 6 19.41 -10.00 -32.23
N TYR A 7 20.17 -11.10 -32.25
CA TYR A 7 19.91 -12.28 -31.42
C TYR A 7 20.05 -12.00 -29.91
N ALA A 8 21.05 -11.20 -29.49
CA ALA A 8 21.19 -10.77 -28.10
C ALA A 8 20.01 -9.91 -27.64
N CYS A 9 19.44 -9.09 -28.52
CA CYS A 9 18.22 -8.32 -28.26
C CYS A 9 16.97 -9.20 -28.13
N CYS A 10 16.90 -10.34 -28.82
CA CYS A 10 15.83 -11.33 -28.64
C CYS A 10 15.91 -12.04 -27.27
N GLY A 11 17.09 -12.07 -26.64
CA GLY A 11 17.31 -12.64 -25.30
C GLY A 11 17.08 -11.67 -24.14
N GLY A 12 16.79 -10.39 -24.40
CA GLY A 12 16.41 -9.39 -23.39
C GLY A 12 17.53 -8.86 -22.47
N SER A 13 18.75 -9.40 -22.53
CA SER A 13 19.87 -8.97 -21.66
C SER A 13 20.61 -7.76 -22.26
N TRP A 14 20.48 -6.58 -21.63
CA TRP A 14 21.24 -5.38 -22.02
C TRP A 14 22.74 -5.54 -21.78
N GLU A 15 23.15 -6.34 -20.79
CA GLU A 15 24.57 -6.62 -20.51
C GLU A 15 25.24 -7.35 -21.66
N ALA A 16 24.55 -8.35 -22.23
CA ALA A 16 25.03 -9.04 -23.44
C ALA A 16 25.09 -8.09 -24.64
N ALA A 17 24.09 -7.23 -24.81
CA ALA A 17 24.09 -6.23 -25.89
C ALA A 17 25.26 -5.22 -25.76
N LEU A 18 25.56 -4.77 -24.53
CA LEU A 18 26.72 -3.92 -24.24
C LEU A 18 28.05 -4.65 -24.45
N ALA A 19 28.15 -5.92 -24.03
CA ALA A 19 29.35 -6.72 -24.22
C ALA A 19 29.66 -6.92 -25.71
N VAL A 20 28.63 -7.07 -26.55
CA VAL A 20 28.78 -7.16 -28.02
C VAL A 20 29.19 -5.80 -28.62
N LEU A 21 28.68 -4.68 -28.13
CA LEU A 21 29.14 -3.35 -28.56
C LEU A 21 30.59 -3.05 -28.13
N ALA A 22 30.97 -3.49 -26.93
CA ALA A 22 32.34 -3.33 -26.43
C ALA A 22 33.32 -4.23 -27.17
N SER A 23 32.94 -5.47 -27.50
CA SER A 23 33.80 -6.40 -28.24
C SER A 23 34.01 -5.93 -29.68
N THR A 24 32.98 -5.46 -30.37
CA THR A 24 33.09 -4.93 -31.74
C THR A 24 34.00 -3.71 -31.82
N SER A 25 33.93 -2.80 -30.84
CA SER A 25 34.84 -1.67 -30.71
C SER A 25 36.30 -2.10 -30.49
N ARG A 26 36.54 -3.16 -29.69
CA ARG A 26 37.88 -3.72 -29.44
C ARG A 26 38.49 -4.39 -30.69
N HIS A 27 37.66 -4.95 -31.57
CA HIS A 27 38.10 -5.57 -32.82
C HIS A 27 38.21 -4.57 -33.99
N GLY A 28 38.09 -3.26 -33.72
CA GLY A 28 38.24 -2.21 -34.73
C GLY A 28 37.08 -2.13 -35.74
N ILE A 29 35.94 -2.76 -35.44
CA ILE A 29 34.77 -2.73 -36.32
C ILE A 29 33.90 -1.53 -35.90
N PRO A 30 33.69 -0.52 -36.76
CA PRO A 30 32.86 0.63 -36.42
C PRO A 30 31.40 0.18 -36.21
N CYS A 31 30.85 0.50 -35.03
CA CYS A 31 29.44 0.24 -34.73
C CYS A 31 28.55 1.20 -35.50
N ASP A 32 27.56 0.67 -36.21
CA ASP A 32 26.55 1.45 -36.92
C ASP A 32 25.41 1.88 -35.98
N ILE A 33 24.51 2.73 -36.50
CA ILE A 33 23.32 3.18 -35.76
C ILE A 33 22.40 2.03 -35.36
N ILE A 34 22.39 0.93 -36.11
CA ILE A 34 21.55 -0.25 -35.85
C ILE A 34 22.03 -0.96 -34.59
N GLY A 35 23.35 -1.11 -34.41
CA GLY A 35 23.96 -1.66 -33.20
C GLY A 35 23.58 -0.87 -31.95
N TYR A 36 23.75 0.46 -31.98
CA TYR A 36 23.36 1.33 -30.87
C TYR A 36 21.85 1.33 -30.61
N SER A 37 21.02 1.41 -31.66
CA SER A 37 19.56 1.36 -31.52
C SER A 37 19.09 0.05 -30.89
N SER A 38 19.74 -1.07 -31.21
CA SER A 38 19.41 -2.39 -30.69
C SER A 38 19.79 -2.49 -29.21
N ALA A 39 20.98 -2.03 -28.82
CA ALA A 39 21.40 -2.01 -27.43
C ALA A 39 20.55 -1.08 -26.55
N ILE A 40 20.19 0.11 -27.05
CA ILE A 40 19.26 1.01 -26.34
C ILE A 40 17.88 0.36 -26.21
N LYS A 41 17.42 -0.38 -27.23
CA LYS A 41 16.17 -1.14 -27.12
C LYS A 41 16.28 -2.25 -26.08
N ALA A 42 17.43 -2.93 -25.95
CA ALA A 42 17.67 -3.88 -24.86
C ALA A 42 17.57 -3.20 -23.47
N CYS A 43 18.17 -2.01 -23.30
CA CYS A 43 18.04 -1.21 -22.07
C CYS A 43 16.58 -0.83 -21.76
N SER A 44 15.70 -0.72 -22.76
CA SER A 44 14.29 -0.41 -22.56
C SER A 44 13.51 -1.53 -21.85
N PHE A 45 13.91 -2.79 -22.01
CA PHE A 45 13.25 -3.92 -21.35
C PHE A 45 13.54 -3.95 -19.85
N GLU A 46 14.76 -3.62 -19.44
CA GLU A 46 15.20 -3.58 -18.04
C GLU A 46 15.14 -2.18 -17.39
N ARG A 47 14.58 -1.18 -18.08
CA ARG A 47 14.41 0.21 -17.59
C ARG A 47 15.73 0.87 -17.15
N LYS A 48 16.80 0.55 -17.87
CA LYS A 48 18.18 1.03 -17.67
C LYS A 48 18.41 2.34 -18.42
N TRP A 49 17.75 3.41 -17.95
CA TRP A 49 17.76 4.70 -18.63
C TRP A 49 19.14 5.39 -18.62
N GLU A 50 19.93 5.23 -17.56
CA GLU A 50 21.28 5.83 -17.46
C GLU A 50 22.20 5.27 -18.55
N GLN A 51 22.17 3.94 -18.73
CA GLN A 51 22.93 3.24 -19.74
C GLN A 51 22.44 3.61 -21.15
N ALA A 52 21.13 3.74 -21.35
CA ALA A 52 20.57 4.20 -22.62
C ALA A 52 21.03 5.63 -23.00
N LEU A 53 21.10 6.54 -22.02
CA LEU A 53 21.61 7.90 -22.24
C LEU A 53 23.12 7.92 -22.52
N GLN A 54 23.90 7.07 -21.84
CA GLN A 54 25.33 6.92 -22.12
C GLN A 54 25.56 6.40 -23.55
N LEU A 55 24.77 5.42 -23.99
CA LEU A 55 24.82 4.88 -25.35
C LEU A 55 24.43 5.92 -26.42
N LEU A 56 23.43 6.76 -26.14
CA LEU A 56 23.09 7.88 -27.02
C LEU A 56 24.28 8.85 -27.15
N LYS A 57 24.91 9.22 -26.03
CA LYS A 57 26.06 10.12 -26.02
C LYS A 57 27.26 9.52 -26.75
N SER A 58 27.53 8.22 -26.60
CA SER A 58 28.61 7.56 -27.34
C SER A 58 28.33 7.49 -28.84
N ALA A 59 27.08 7.27 -29.25
CA ALA A 59 26.70 7.28 -30.66
C ALA A 59 26.88 8.70 -31.29
N GLU A 60 26.61 9.76 -30.53
CA GLU A 60 26.88 11.14 -30.95
C GLU A 60 28.37 11.44 -31.07
N LEU A 61 29.16 11.02 -30.08
CA LEU A 61 30.63 11.18 -30.10
C LEU A 61 31.28 10.39 -31.25
N ALA A 62 30.68 9.27 -31.65
CA ALA A 62 31.08 8.50 -32.82
C ALA A 62 30.67 9.16 -34.16
N GLY A 63 30.01 10.33 -34.14
CA GLY A 63 29.61 11.08 -35.33
C GLY A 63 28.43 10.47 -36.09
N LEU A 64 27.65 9.58 -35.46
CA LEU A 64 26.52 8.92 -36.12
C LEU A 64 25.31 9.86 -36.23
N ALA A 65 24.66 9.86 -37.40
CA ALA A 65 23.44 10.63 -37.63
C ALA A 65 22.24 9.95 -36.95
N LEU A 66 21.99 10.31 -35.69
CA LEU A 66 20.90 9.73 -34.89
C LEU A 66 19.52 10.03 -35.49
N ASP A 67 18.69 8.99 -35.62
CA ASP A 67 17.32 9.07 -36.13
C ASP A 67 16.27 9.19 -35.00
N ALA A 68 14.99 9.31 -35.35
CA ALA A 68 13.93 9.37 -34.34
C ALA A 68 13.80 8.05 -33.54
N LYS A 69 14.13 6.91 -34.13
CA LYS A 69 13.91 5.57 -33.56
C LYS A 69 14.82 5.29 -32.36
N ILE A 70 16.09 5.71 -32.44
CA ILE A 70 17.03 5.55 -31.32
C ILE A 70 16.62 6.40 -30.11
N PHE A 71 16.14 7.62 -30.34
CA PHE A 71 15.58 8.47 -29.29
C PHE A 71 14.26 7.91 -28.74
N SER A 72 13.37 7.41 -29.59
CA SER A 72 12.12 6.74 -29.20
C SER A 72 12.39 5.56 -28.26
N SER A 73 13.41 4.75 -28.57
CA SER A 73 13.83 3.61 -27.74
C SER A 73 14.44 4.07 -26.41
N ALA A 74 15.21 5.16 -26.41
CA ALA A 74 15.74 5.74 -25.18
C ALA A 74 14.65 6.30 -24.28
N VAL A 75 13.63 6.98 -24.83
CA VAL A 75 12.48 7.48 -24.06
C VAL A 75 11.73 6.33 -23.37
N ASP A 76 11.59 5.17 -24.02
CA ASP A 76 10.95 3.97 -23.43
C ASP A 76 11.76 3.33 -22.29
N SER A 77 13.10 3.49 -22.31
CA SER A 77 13.93 3.08 -21.18
C SER A 77 13.71 3.93 -19.92
N CYS A 78 13.22 5.17 -20.09
CA CYS A 78 12.99 6.14 -19.03
C CYS A 78 11.66 5.98 -18.28
N LEU A 79 11.05 4.79 -18.25
CA LEU A 79 9.75 4.58 -17.56
C LEU A 79 9.78 5.00 -16.08
N ASN A 80 10.90 4.79 -15.39
CA ASN A 80 11.13 5.17 -13.99
C ASN A 80 11.72 6.58 -13.82
N ASN A 81 12.01 7.32 -14.90
CA ASN A 81 12.60 8.65 -14.86
C ASN A 81 11.91 9.56 -15.90
N TRP A 82 10.71 10.04 -15.55
CA TRP A 82 9.94 10.93 -16.43
C TRP A 82 10.64 12.26 -16.77
N PRO A 83 11.48 12.89 -15.90
CA PRO A 83 12.23 14.07 -16.31
C PRO A 83 13.16 13.80 -17.48
N ALA A 84 13.91 12.70 -17.46
CA ALA A 84 14.77 12.29 -18.56
C ALA A 84 13.96 12.01 -19.84
N ALA A 85 12.80 11.35 -19.71
CA ALA A 85 11.91 11.10 -20.85
C ALA A 85 11.45 12.40 -21.54
N LEU A 86 11.07 13.43 -20.77
CA LEU A 86 10.65 14.73 -21.32
C LEU A 86 11.82 15.49 -21.95
N GLU A 87 13.01 15.39 -21.36
CA GLU A 87 14.21 16.02 -21.90
C GLU A 87 14.61 15.41 -23.25
N LEU A 88 14.54 14.08 -23.37
CA LEU A 88 14.74 13.40 -24.65
C LEU A 88 13.72 13.82 -25.71
N LEU A 89 12.43 13.99 -25.34
CA LEU A 89 11.43 14.55 -26.26
C LEU A 89 11.75 16.00 -26.68
N ARG A 90 12.33 16.80 -25.79
CA ARG A 90 12.79 18.16 -26.11
C ARG A 90 13.95 18.10 -27.12
N CYS A 91 14.90 17.17 -26.94
CA CYS A 91 16.00 16.94 -27.87
C CYS A 91 15.51 16.53 -29.27
N ILE A 92 14.53 15.63 -29.39
CA ILE A 92 13.89 15.26 -30.67
C ILE A 92 13.38 16.51 -31.40
N ARG A 93 12.67 17.40 -30.68
CA ARG A 93 12.11 18.63 -31.25
C ARG A 93 13.20 19.62 -31.68
N GLN A 94 14.24 19.81 -30.87
CA GLN A 94 15.35 20.72 -31.18
C GLN A 94 16.13 20.27 -32.42
N ARG A 95 16.27 18.97 -32.61
CA ARG A 95 16.90 18.37 -33.79
C ARG A 95 15.99 18.33 -35.02
N ARG A 96 14.78 18.91 -34.92
CA ARG A 96 13.75 18.90 -35.97
C ARG A 96 13.41 17.49 -36.46
N LEU A 97 13.61 16.47 -35.61
CA LEU A 97 13.17 15.12 -35.87
C LEU A 97 11.65 15.05 -35.62
N ALA A 98 10.94 14.31 -36.47
CA ALA A 98 9.50 14.14 -36.32
C ALA A 98 9.23 13.25 -35.07
N PRO A 99 8.56 13.77 -34.02
CA PRO A 99 8.16 12.92 -32.91
C PRO A 99 7.14 11.89 -33.43
N ASP A 100 7.37 10.63 -33.11
CA ASP A 100 6.45 9.54 -33.43
C ASP A 100 5.46 9.27 -32.29
N VAL A 101 4.42 8.47 -32.57
CA VAL A 101 3.44 8.05 -31.55
C VAL A 101 4.12 7.29 -30.42
N TYR A 102 5.20 6.56 -30.72
CA TYR A 102 5.91 5.70 -29.77
C TYR A 102 6.60 6.50 -28.67
N SER A 103 7.47 7.45 -29.02
CA SER A 103 8.18 8.33 -28.06
C SER A 103 7.21 9.13 -27.20
N GLN A 104 6.13 9.65 -27.78
CA GLN A 104 5.09 10.36 -27.02
C GLN A 104 4.36 9.42 -26.05
N SER A 105 3.98 8.22 -26.49
CA SER A 105 3.30 7.24 -25.63
C SER A 105 4.20 6.74 -24.51
N ALA A 106 5.48 6.51 -24.78
CA ALA A 106 6.48 6.10 -23.79
C ALA A 106 6.69 7.19 -22.71
N ALA A 107 6.77 8.46 -23.11
CA ALA A 107 6.86 9.56 -22.15
C ALA A 107 5.59 9.72 -21.30
N ILE A 108 4.40 9.56 -21.91
CA ILE A 108 3.12 9.53 -21.17
C ILE A 108 3.09 8.36 -20.18
N ALA A 109 3.62 7.19 -20.56
CA ALA A 109 3.73 6.03 -19.67
C ALA A 109 4.71 6.29 -18.51
N ALA A 110 5.84 6.98 -18.75
CA ALA A 110 6.76 7.39 -17.68
C ALA A 110 6.11 8.39 -16.70
N LEU A 111 5.34 9.35 -17.23
CA LEU A 111 4.55 10.27 -16.41
C LEU A 111 3.47 9.53 -15.60
N ALA A 112 2.82 8.54 -16.21
CA ALA A 112 1.88 7.65 -15.52
C ALA A 112 2.59 6.85 -14.43
N ALA A 113 3.79 6.32 -14.66
CA ALA A 113 4.57 5.60 -13.67
C ALA A 113 4.79 6.43 -12.39
N ALA A 114 5.07 7.72 -12.56
CA ALA A 114 5.29 8.67 -11.46
C ALA A 114 4.02 9.33 -10.89
N GLY A 115 2.84 9.05 -11.43
CA GLY A 115 1.58 9.67 -10.98
C GLY A 115 1.37 11.12 -11.42
N GLU A 116 2.17 11.62 -12.37
CA GLU A 116 2.14 12.99 -12.90
C GLU A 116 1.01 13.17 -13.94
N TRP A 117 -0.24 12.99 -13.50
CA TRP A 117 -1.42 12.99 -14.37
C TRP A 117 -1.61 14.29 -15.15
N ARG A 118 -1.34 15.45 -14.54
CA ARG A 118 -1.51 16.77 -15.20
C ARG A 118 -0.60 16.90 -16.41
N ARG A 119 0.68 16.56 -16.23
CA ARG A 119 1.69 16.61 -17.30
C ARG A 119 1.37 15.60 -18.39
N SER A 120 0.88 14.42 -18.00
CA SER A 120 0.43 13.37 -18.92
C SER A 120 -0.68 13.88 -19.85
N LEU A 121 -1.72 14.54 -19.30
CA LEU A 121 -2.81 15.13 -20.09
C LEU A 121 -2.35 16.28 -21.00
N VAL A 122 -1.43 17.13 -20.52
CA VAL A 122 -0.84 18.20 -21.33
C VAL A 122 -0.08 17.63 -22.52
N LEU A 123 0.70 16.56 -22.31
CA LEU A 123 1.46 15.92 -23.38
C LEU A 123 0.53 15.27 -24.42
N LEU A 124 -0.52 14.57 -23.97
CA LEU A 124 -1.55 13.99 -24.83
C LEU A 124 -2.26 15.06 -25.69
N ALA A 125 -2.63 16.20 -25.08
CA ALA A 125 -3.23 17.31 -25.81
C ALA A 125 -2.25 17.91 -26.84
N GLY A 126 -0.96 17.99 -26.48
CA GLY A 126 0.12 18.48 -27.33
C GLY A 126 0.38 17.62 -28.58
N MET A 127 0.08 16.32 -28.56
CA MET A 127 0.28 15.44 -29.72
C MET A 127 -0.53 15.90 -30.95
N SER A 128 -1.73 16.42 -30.74
CA SER A 128 -2.56 16.98 -31.83
C SER A 128 -1.89 18.17 -32.50
N LYS A 129 -1.25 19.06 -31.73
CA LYS A 129 -0.47 20.20 -32.24
C LYS A 129 0.77 19.74 -33.01
N ALA A 130 1.37 18.64 -32.58
CA ALA A 130 2.49 18.00 -33.26
C ALA A 130 2.09 17.18 -34.50
N LYS A 131 0.80 17.18 -34.89
CA LYS A 131 0.24 16.37 -35.98
C LYS A 131 0.46 14.84 -35.79
N VAL A 132 0.59 14.39 -34.54
CA VAL A 132 0.73 12.99 -34.18
C VAL A 132 -0.61 12.49 -33.63
N ALA A 133 -1.20 11.48 -34.27
CA ALA A 133 -2.47 10.91 -33.85
C ALA A 133 -2.28 9.97 -32.63
N PRO A 134 -2.89 10.25 -31.47
CA PRO A 134 -2.85 9.34 -30.32
C PRO A 134 -3.55 8.02 -30.65
N ASN A 135 -2.97 6.90 -30.23
CA ASN A 135 -3.56 5.57 -30.38
C ASN A 135 -4.05 5.02 -29.03
N VAL A 136 -4.54 3.78 -29.02
CA VAL A 136 -5.04 3.09 -27.81
C VAL A 136 -3.99 3.06 -26.69
N VAL A 137 -2.71 2.84 -27.01
CA VAL A 137 -1.62 2.81 -26.03
C VAL A 137 -1.41 4.18 -25.40
N THR A 138 -1.46 5.25 -26.20
CA THR A 138 -1.33 6.63 -25.71
C THR A 138 -2.45 6.98 -24.73
N TYR A 139 -3.71 6.67 -25.07
CA TYR A 139 -4.84 6.93 -24.17
C TYR A 139 -4.80 6.04 -22.93
N GLY A 140 -4.47 4.75 -23.07
CA GLY A 140 -4.36 3.82 -21.93
C GLY A 140 -3.32 4.30 -20.91
N ALA A 141 -2.17 4.80 -21.38
CA ALA A 141 -1.16 5.39 -20.50
C ALA A 141 -1.66 6.67 -19.80
N ALA A 142 -2.39 7.54 -20.50
CA ALA A 142 -2.98 8.74 -19.90
C ALA A 142 -4.07 8.41 -18.87
N ILE A 143 -4.94 7.44 -19.16
CA ILE A 143 -5.96 6.93 -18.24
C ILE A 143 -5.31 6.31 -16.99
N SER A 144 -4.23 5.53 -17.16
CA SER A 144 -3.47 4.98 -16.04
C SER A 144 -2.83 6.07 -15.18
N ALA A 145 -2.36 7.17 -15.79
CA ALA A 145 -1.91 8.34 -15.04
C ALA A 145 -3.04 8.96 -14.22
N CYS A 146 -4.24 9.09 -14.79
CA CYS A 146 -5.44 9.56 -14.09
C CYS A 146 -5.85 8.63 -12.94
N ASP A 147 -5.77 7.31 -13.09
CA ASP A 147 -6.01 6.35 -12.00
C ASP A 147 -5.08 6.59 -10.81
N LYS A 148 -3.77 6.67 -11.07
CA LYS A 148 -2.78 6.94 -10.02
C LYS A 148 -2.96 8.32 -9.38
N GLY A 149 -3.43 9.30 -10.16
CA GLY A 149 -3.83 10.62 -9.67
C GLY A 149 -5.21 10.67 -8.99
N SER A 150 -5.94 9.56 -8.88
CA SER A 150 -7.33 9.48 -8.40
C SER A 150 -8.29 10.45 -9.11
N GLN A 151 -8.04 10.71 -10.39
CA GLN A 151 -8.76 11.66 -11.26
C GLN A 151 -9.80 10.91 -12.12
N TRP A 152 -10.89 10.46 -11.49
CA TRP A 152 -11.89 9.61 -12.14
C TRP A 152 -12.67 10.35 -13.24
N GLN A 153 -12.96 11.64 -13.09
CA GLN A 153 -13.68 12.42 -14.11
C GLN A 153 -12.88 12.49 -15.41
N GLN A 154 -11.60 12.84 -15.31
CA GLN A 154 -10.70 12.95 -16.45
C GLN A 154 -10.51 11.59 -17.13
N SER A 155 -10.45 10.52 -16.34
CA SER A 155 -10.40 9.15 -16.85
C SER A 155 -11.63 8.80 -17.71
N LEU A 156 -12.84 9.12 -17.24
CA LEU A 156 -14.08 8.90 -18.00
C LEU A 156 -14.18 9.81 -19.23
N ASP A 157 -13.73 11.06 -19.13
CA ASP A 157 -13.73 11.99 -20.25
C ASP A 157 -12.76 11.55 -21.35
N LEU A 158 -11.62 10.94 -20.99
CA LEU A 158 -10.71 10.31 -21.94
C LEU A 158 -11.36 9.13 -22.66
N LEU A 159 -12.10 8.25 -21.97
CA LEU A 159 -12.84 7.17 -22.62
C LEU A 159 -13.89 7.70 -23.62
N LYS A 160 -14.62 8.75 -23.24
CA LYS A 160 -15.57 9.42 -24.15
C LYS A 160 -14.85 10.05 -25.35
N LEU A 161 -13.67 10.62 -25.14
CA LEU A 161 -12.85 11.20 -26.21
C LEU A 161 -12.34 10.13 -27.18
N MET A 162 -11.95 8.95 -26.69
CA MET A 162 -11.57 7.80 -27.53
C MET A 162 -12.73 7.39 -28.44
N ALA A 163 -13.93 7.26 -27.88
CA ALA A 163 -15.13 6.94 -28.66
C ALA A 163 -15.42 8.00 -29.74
N ARG A 164 -15.35 9.30 -29.40
CA ARG A 164 -15.51 10.40 -30.38
C ARG A 164 -14.47 10.38 -31.50
N ARG A 165 -13.24 9.96 -31.18
CA ARG A 165 -12.13 9.84 -32.13
C ARG A 165 -12.09 8.49 -32.84
N LYS A 166 -13.09 7.63 -32.64
CA LYS A 166 -13.18 6.27 -33.21
C LYS A 166 -11.94 5.42 -32.91
N VAL A 167 -11.30 5.64 -31.76
CA VAL A 167 -10.22 4.79 -31.25
C VAL A 167 -10.86 3.79 -30.26
N PRO A 168 -10.94 2.49 -30.57
CA PRO A 168 -11.57 1.52 -29.69
C PRO A 168 -10.75 1.38 -28.39
N PRO A 169 -11.34 1.64 -27.22
CA PRO A 169 -10.69 1.38 -25.94
C PRO A 169 -10.48 -0.13 -25.73
N ASP A 170 -9.32 -0.48 -25.20
CA ASP A 170 -8.96 -1.86 -24.86
C ASP A 170 -9.26 -2.18 -23.39
N ARG A 171 -8.96 -3.42 -22.98
CA ARG A 171 -9.09 -3.90 -21.60
C ARG A 171 -8.34 -2.99 -20.61
N VAL A 172 -7.15 -2.51 -20.96
CA VAL A 172 -6.30 -1.70 -20.07
C VAL A 172 -6.96 -0.35 -19.79
N CYS A 173 -7.58 0.26 -20.80
CA CYS A 173 -8.31 1.52 -20.65
C CYS A 173 -9.49 1.38 -19.67
N PHE A 174 -10.33 0.36 -19.85
CA PHE A 174 -11.48 0.13 -18.96
C PHE A 174 -11.06 -0.28 -17.54
N SER A 175 -10.06 -1.16 -17.40
CA SER A 175 -9.51 -1.59 -16.11
C SER A 175 -8.98 -0.39 -15.31
N SER A 176 -8.17 0.46 -15.95
CA SER A 176 -7.61 1.67 -15.33
C SER A 176 -8.70 2.68 -14.95
N ALA A 177 -9.72 2.87 -15.80
CA ALA A 177 -10.83 3.77 -15.50
C ALA A 177 -11.72 3.25 -14.36
N THR A 178 -11.95 1.94 -14.30
CA THR A 178 -12.69 1.27 -13.22
C THR A 178 -11.94 1.41 -11.89
N SER A 179 -10.62 1.17 -11.89
CA SER A 179 -9.74 1.39 -10.74
C SER A 179 -9.79 2.85 -10.27
N ALA A 180 -9.71 3.82 -11.19
CA ALA A 180 -9.80 5.24 -10.87
C ALA A 180 -11.13 5.59 -10.16
N CYS A 181 -12.25 5.08 -10.68
CA CYS A 181 -13.57 5.26 -10.07
C CYS A 181 -13.64 4.58 -8.69
N GLY A 182 -13.09 3.38 -8.55
CA GLY A 182 -13.06 2.63 -7.29
C GLY A 182 -12.26 3.34 -6.20
N ARG A 183 -11.06 3.87 -6.53
CA ARG A 183 -10.24 4.68 -5.61
C ARG A 183 -10.94 5.96 -5.17
N ALA A 184 -11.72 6.57 -6.06
CA ALA A 184 -12.53 7.75 -5.77
C ALA A 184 -13.89 7.43 -5.09
N LEU A 185 -14.13 6.17 -4.72
CA LEU A 185 -15.38 5.69 -4.10
C LEU A 185 -16.63 5.91 -4.97
N ARG A 186 -16.46 6.07 -6.29
CA ARG A 186 -17.54 6.16 -7.28
C ARG A 186 -17.91 4.76 -7.80
N TRP A 187 -18.45 3.96 -6.88
CA TRP A 187 -18.82 2.56 -7.10
C TRP A 187 -19.88 2.41 -8.21
N ASP A 188 -20.75 3.40 -8.37
CA ASP A 188 -21.81 3.47 -9.38
C ASP A 188 -21.22 3.50 -10.80
N HIS A 189 -20.22 4.37 -11.01
CA HIS A 189 -19.54 4.50 -12.29
C HIS A 189 -18.61 3.31 -12.55
N ALA A 190 -17.93 2.80 -11.52
CA ALA A 190 -17.08 1.62 -11.64
C ALA A 190 -17.90 0.38 -12.05
N LEU A 191 -19.09 0.19 -11.48
CA LEU A 191 -20.00 -0.90 -11.82
C LEU A 191 -20.54 -0.77 -13.25
N ALA A 192 -20.93 0.44 -13.66
CA ALA A 192 -21.41 0.71 -15.01
C ALA A 192 -20.34 0.42 -16.08
N LEU A 193 -19.09 0.82 -15.81
CA LEU A 193 -17.95 0.49 -16.69
C LEU A 193 -17.76 -1.02 -16.81
N LEU A 194 -17.76 -1.74 -15.69
CA LEU A 194 -17.61 -3.19 -15.67
C LEU A 194 -18.73 -3.89 -16.46
N ALA A 195 -19.98 -3.45 -16.29
CA ALA A 195 -21.14 -3.99 -17.01
C ALA A 195 -21.12 -3.68 -18.51
N SER A 196 -20.40 -2.63 -18.95
CA SER A 196 -20.27 -2.27 -20.36
C SER A 196 -19.21 -3.07 -21.12
N MET A 197 -18.27 -3.73 -20.42
CA MET A 197 -17.18 -4.47 -21.05
C MET A 197 -17.64 -5.65 -21.93
N PRO A 198 -18.62 -6.48 -21.54
CA PRO A 198 -19.09 -7.59 -22.39
C PRO A 198 -19.72 -7.11 -23.70
N ALA A 199 -20.43 -5.99 -23.68
CA ALA A 199 -21.02 -5.39 -24.90
C ALA A 199 -19.95 -4.96 -25.92
N MET A 200 -18.72 -4.71 -25.44
CA MET A 200 -17.55 -4.37 -26.26
C MET A 200 -16.66 -5.60 -26.55
N GLN A 201 -17.12 -6.82 -26.24
CA GLN A 201 -16.36 -8.07 -26.36
C GLN A 201 -15.05 -8.06 -25.55
N LEU A 202 -15.02 -7.31 -24.44
CA LEU A 202 -13.88 -7.25 -23.53
C LEU A 202 -14.14 -8.11 -22.29
N VAL A 203 -13.17 -8.94 -21.94
CA VAL A 203 -13.18 -9.70 -20.68
C VAL A 203 -12.54 -8.84 -19.58
N SER A 204 -13.32 -8.54 -18.55
CA SER A 204 -12.80 -7.87 -17.35
C SER A 204 -11.80 -8.76 -16.62
N ASP A 205 -10.67 -8.21 -16.20
CA ASP A 205 -9.71 -8.94 -15.38
C ASP A 205 -10.14 -9.03 -13.91
N PHE A 206 -9.54 -9.97 -13.18
CA PHE A 206 -9.77 -10.19 -11.75
C PHE A 206 -9.50 -8.93 -10.92
N VAL A 207 -8.47 -8.17 -11.28
CA VAL A 207 -8.07 -6.94 -10.60
C VAL A 207 -9.19 -5.89 -10.69
N SER A 208 -9.72 -5.64 -11.88
CA SER A 208 -10.81 -4.69 -12.11
C SER A 208 -12.04 -5.06 -11.29
N ARG A 209 -12.49 -6.31 -11.38
CA ARG A 209 -13.65 -6.80 -10.61
C ARG A 209 -13.42 -6.67 -9.09
N SER A 210 -12.22 -7.01 -8.62
CA SER A 210 -11.84 -6.87 -7.20
C SER A 210 -11.88 -5.41 -6.73
N THR A 211 -11.45 -4.46 -7.57
CA THR A 211 -11.55 -3.03 -7.24
C THR A 211 -13.00 -2.56 -7.14
N VAL A 212 -13.91 -3.07 -7.99
CA VAL A 212 -15.35 -2.77 -7.91
C VAL A 212 -15.95 -3.31 -6.62
N VAL A 213 -15.64 -4.55 -6.24
CA VAL A 213 -16.10 -5.12 -4.96
C VAL A 213 -15.65 -4.26 -3.79
N ALA A 214 -14.36 -3.88 -3.75
CA ALA A 214 -13.81 -3.03 -2.68
C ALA A 214 -14.50 -1.65 -2.64
N ALA A 215 -14.83 -1.08 -3.79
CA ALA A 215 -15.56 0.18 -3.89
C ALA A 215 -17.01 0.05 -3.40
N CYS A 216 -17.74 -0.99 -3.82
CA CYS A 216 -19.10 -1.28 -3.36
C CYS A 216 -19.15 -1.54 -1.85
N ALA A 217 -18.19 -2.31 -1.31
CA ALA A 217 -18.07 -2.56 0.12
C ALA A 217 -17.81 -1.26 0.91
N SER A 218 -16.92 -0.40 0.39
CA SER A 218 -16.63 0.90 1.01
C SER A 218 -17.82 1.86 0.97
N ALA A 219 -18.69 1.73 -0.02
CA ALA A 219 -19.92 2.50 -0.17
C ALA A 219 -21.15 1.87 0.51
N LEU A 220 -20.96 0.84 1.33
CA LEU A 220 -22.02 0.12 2.06
C LEU A 220 -23.10 -0.52 1.17
N SER A 221 -22.81 -0.69 -0.13
CA SER A 221 -23.66 -1.44 -1.05
C SER A 221 -23.35 -2.94 -0.94
N TRP A 222 -23.62 -3.53 0.23
CA TRP A 222 -23.18 -4.87 0.59
C TRP A 222 -23.72 -5.96 -0.33
N SER A 223 -24.97 -5.86 -0.81
CA SER A 223 -25.58 -6.87 -1.68
C SER A 223 -24.86 -7.01 -3.02
N LYS A 224 -24.53 -5.88 -3.65
CA LYS A 224 -23.74 -5.84 -4.89
C LYS A 224 -22.29 -6.27 -4.65
N ALA A 225 -21.70 -5.88 -3.51
CA ALA A 225 -20.35 -6.30 -3.16
C ALA A 225 -20.27 -7.82 -2.98
N LEU A 226 -21.26 -8.41 -2.30
CA LEU A 226 -21.36 -9.84 -2.07
C LEU A 226 -21.59 -10.63 -3.36
N SER A 227 -22.56 -10.22 -4.20
CA SER A 227 -22.84 -10.94 -5.45
C SER A 227 -21.63 -10.95 -6.39
N LEU A 228 -20.93 -9.82 -6.51
CA LEU A 228 -19.71 -9.73 -7.31
C LEU A 228 -18.55 -10.54 -6.70
N ALA A 229 -18.42 -10.57 -5.37
CA ALA A 229 -17.40 -11.36 -4.69
C ALA A 229 -17.62 -12.87 -4.84
N LEU A 230 -18.88 -13.32 -4.80
CA LEU A 230 -19.24 -14.72 -5.05
C LEU A 230 -18.96 -15.11 -6.51
N ALA A 231 -19.39 -14.30 -7.48
CA ALA A 231 -19.07 -14.54 -8.89
C ALA A 231 -17.55 -14.57 -9.14
N LEU A 232 -16.79 -13.70 -8.47
CA LEU A 232 -15.31 -13.75 -8.50
C LEU A 232 -14.73 -15.04 -7.93
N ARG A 233 -15.35 -15.61 -6.90
CA ARG A 233 -14.91 -16.87 -6.28
C ARG A 233 -15.18 -18.07 -7.20
N GLU A 234 -16.28 -18.06 -7.94
CA GLU A 234 -16.66 -19.13 -8.88
C GLU A 234 -15.82 -19.11 -10.16
N GLU A 235 -15.53 -17.91 -10.70
CA GLU A 235 -14.83 -17.74 -11.98
C GLU A 235 -13.28 -17.77 -11.86
N ALA A 236 -12.73 -17.92 -10.65
CA ALA A 236 -11.30 -17.79 -10.42
C ALA A 236 -10.48 -18.91 -11.09
N PRO A 237 -9.64 -18.61 -12.11
CA PRO A 237 -8.74 -19.61 -12.67
C PRO A 237 -7.72 -20.03 -11.60
N ASN A 238 -7.46 -21.34 -11.50
CA ASN A 238 -6.48 -21.95 -10.57
C ASN A 238 -6.82 -21.83 -9.06
N GLY A 239 -8.10 -21.68 -8.68
CA GLY A 239 -8.50 -21.68 -7.27
C GLY A 239 -8.08 -20.42 -6.49
N GLN A 240 -7.69 -19.34 -7.19
CA GLN A 240 -7.36 -18.06 -6.57
C GLN A 240 -8.62 -17.35 -6.08
N THR A 241 -9.04 -17.68 -4.86
CA THR A 241 -10.13 -16.96 -4.19
C THR A 241 -9.76 -15.49 -3.96
N PRO A 242 -10.75 -14.56 -3.93
CA PRO A 242 -10.50 -13.18 -3.54
C PRO A 242 -9.78 -13.10 -2.19
N ASN A 243 -8.81 -12.19 -2.06
CA ASN A 243 -8.00 -12.12 -0.84
C ASN A 243 -8.82 -11.73 0.41
N GLY A 244 -8.21 -11.95 1.58
CA GLY A 244 -8.84 -11.65 2.86
C GLY A 244 -9.29 -10.21 3.03
N ILE A 245 -8.54 -9.25 2.48
CA ILE A 245 -8.87 -7.82 2.57
C ILE A 245 -10.21 -7.53 1.89
N LEU A 246 -10.44 -8.09 0.70
CA LEU A 246 -11.67 -7.89 -0.08
C LEU A 246 -12.87 -8.48 0.65
N TRP A 247 -12.78 -9.75 1.07
CA TRP A 247 -13.87 -10.40 1.82
C TRP A 247 -14.13 -9.75 3.17
N GLY A 248 -13.09 -9.33 3.89
CA GLY A 248 -13.27 -8.61 5.14
C GLY A 248 -13.95 -7.26 4.95
N GLY A 249 -13.72 -6.59 3.81
CA GLY A 249 -14.50 -5.42 3.39
C GLY A 249 -15.98 -5.74 3.17
N VAL A 250 -16.30 -6.83 2.47
CA VAL A 250 -17.68 -7.30 2.25
C VAL A 250 -18.37 -7.61 3.58
N LEU A 251 -17.73 -8.39 4.46
CA LEU A 251 -18.26 -8.72 5.78
C LEU A 251 -18.47 -7.46 6.64
N SER A 252 -17.55 -6.50 6.57
CA SER A 252 -17.70 -5.23 7.28
C SER A 252 -18.93 -4.45 6.77
N ALA A 253 -19.17 -4.43 5.47
CA ALA A 253 -20.35 -3.79 4.87
C ALA A 253 -21.65 -4.51 5.28
N MET A 254 -21.66 -5.85 5.27
CA MET A 254 -22.79 -6.68 5.71
C MET A 254 -23.12 -6.45 7.19
N ALA A 255 -22.11 -6.47 8.06
CA ALA A 255 -22.28 -6.28 9.50
C ALA A 255 -22.85 -4.88 9.82
N ARG A 256 -22.43 -3.84 9.08
CA ARG A 256 -23.00 -2.49 9.20
C ARG A 256 -24.45 -2.39 8.74
N ALA A 257 -24.86 -3.27 7.82
CA ALA A 257 -26.25 -3.44 7.41
C ALA A 257 -27.01 -4.46 8.30
N GLN A 258 -26.46 -4.81 9.47
CA GLN A 258 -27.05 -5.73 10.45
C GLN A 258 -27.37 -7.12 9.88
N GLN A 259 -26.63 -7.55 8.85
CA GLN A 259 -26.74 -8.89 8.31
C GLN A 259 -25.86 -9.85 9.10
N ASP A 260 -26.30 -11.10 9.21
CA ASP A 260 -25.45 -12.15 9.78
C ASP A 260 -24.27 -12.44 8.84
N THR A 261 -23.09 -12.56 9.42
CA THR A 261 -21.82 -12.83 8.73
C THR A 261 -21.14 -14.12 9.20
N SER A 262 -21.76 -14.84 10.15
CA SER A 262 -21.18 -16.02 10.80
C SER A 262 -20.95 -17.15 9.80
N GLU A 263 -22.00 -17.56 9.08
CA GLU A 263 -21.97 -18.65 8.10
C GLU A 263 -20.99 -18.37 6.96
N LEU A 264 -21.02 -17.15 6.39
CA LEU A 264 -20.10 -16.77 5.33
C LEU A 264 -18.64 -16.73 5.80
N ALA A 265 -18.39 -16.20 7.00
CA ALA A 265 -17.04 -16.18 7.56
C ALA A 265 -16.51 -17.60 7.79
N GLU A 266 -17.36 -18.51 8.25
CA GLU A 266 -17.03 -19.92 8.48
C GLU A 266 -16.76 -20.66 7.16
N SER A 267 -17.59 -20.44 6.13
CA SER A 267 -17.36 -20.97 4.78
C SER A 267 -16.02 -20.50 4.20
N LEU A 268 -15.68 -19.23 4.39
CA LEU A 268 -14.40 -18.66 3.93
C LEU A 268 -13.22 -19.24 4.70
N ARG A 269 -13.32 -19.34 6.04
CA ARG A 269 -12.32 -19.96 6.90
C ARG A 269 -12.02 -21.40 6.47
N SER A 270 -13.07 -22.20 6.32
CA SER A 270 -12.95 -23.59 5.86
C SER A 270 -12.28 -23.68 4.48
N SER A 271 -12.63 -22.77 3.55
CA SER A 271 -12.05 -22.77 2.20
C SER A 271 -10.58 -22.37 2.12
N TRP A 272 -10.10 -21.57 3.07
CA TRP A 272 -8.69 -21.15 3.13
C TRP A 272 -7.80 -22.12 3.91
N GLY A 273 -8.40 -23.18 4.46
CA GLY A 273 -7.73 -24.25 5.17
C GLY A 273 -7.35 -23.88 6.59
N THR A 274 -6.82 -24.87 7.29
CA THR A 274 -6.20 -24.74 8.60
C THR A 274 -4.69 -24.80 8.44
N ALA A 275 -3.97 -24.29 9.44
CA ALA A 275 -2.55 -24.56 9.61
C ALA A 275 -2.37 -25.51 10.80
N GLU A 276 -1.24 -26.19 10.87
CA GLU A 276 -0.91 -27.05 12.00
C GLU A 276 -0.67 -26.21 13.26
N GLU A 277 -0.95 -26.81 14.41
CA GLU A 277 -0.51 -26.23 15.68
C GLU A 277 1.00 -26.18 15.73
N MET A 278 1.53 -25.09 16.28
CA MET A 278 2.96 -24.89 16.30
C MET A 278 3.34 -24.13 17.57
N GLU A 279 4.16 -24.78 18.39
CA GLU A 279 4.84 -24.16 19.51
C GLU A 279 6.28 -23.87 19.07
N LEU A 280 6.55 -22.61 18.75
CA LEU A 280 7.82 -22.21 18.13
C LEU A 280 8.95 -21.97 19.13
N ALA A 281 8.59 -21.58 20.35
CA ALA A 281 9.50 -21.14 21.41
C ALA A 281 8.75 -20.98 22.73
N GLU A 282 9.51 -20.81 23.82
CA GLU A 282 8.96 -20.34 25.09
C GLU A 282 8.64 -18.84 25.04
N SER A 283 7.56 -18.45 25.72
CA SER A 283 7.18 -17.03 25.84
C SER A 283 8.32 -16.21 26.44
N GLY A 284 8.68 -15.12 25.77
CA GLY A 284 9.77 -14.23 26.18
C GLY A 284 11.09 -14.43 25.43
N GLU A 285 11.24 -15.49 24.62
CA GLU A 285 12.46 -15.71 23.82
C GLU A 285 12.76 -14.48 22.93
N GLU A 286 14.02 -14.06 22.84
CA GLU A 286 14.43 -12.89 22.06
C GLU A 286 14.73 -13.26 20.60
N LEU A 287 14.09 -12.55 19.66
CA LEU A 287 14.29 -12.68 18.21
C LEU A 287 15.36 -11.71 17.66
N GLY A 288 15.92 -10.88 18.54
CA GLY A 288 16.88 -9.82 18.23
C GLY A 288 16.25 -8.41 18.25
N GLY A 289 17.08 -7.42 18.59
CA GLY A 289 16.66 -6.02 18.67
C GLY A 289 15.61 -5.76 19.75
N GLY A 290 15.60 -6.55 20.83
CA GLY A 290 14.62 -6.47 21.91
C GLY A 290 13.22 -7.01 21.58
N LEU A 291 13.02 -7.58 20.38
CA LEU A 291 11.78 -8.23 19.99
C LEU A 291 11.64 -9.57 20.72
N ARG A 292 10.50 -9.83 21.35
CA ARG A 292 10.27 -11.08 22.08
C ARG A 292 9.10 -11.89 21.54
N TYR A 293 9.23 -13.21 21.54
CA TYR A 293 8.15 -14.15 21.23
C TYR A 293 7.08 -14.08 22.32
N ILE A 294 5.79 -14.08 21.94
CA ILE A 294 4.67 -14.17 22.90
C ILE A 294 4.02 -15.55 22.82
N GLY A 295 3.70 -15.99 21.61
CA GLY A 295 2.94 -17.20 21.37
C GLY A 295 2.53 -17.33 19.91
N ALA A 296 2.15 -18.53 19.52
CA ALA A 296 1.67 -18.86 18.19
C ALA A 296 0.42 -19.72 18.26
N ALA A 297 -0.33 -19.73 17.17
CA ALA A 297 -1.49 -20.57 16.92
C ALA A 297 -1.49 -20.92 15.42
N PRO A 298 -2.35 -21.84 14.94
CA PRO A 298 -2.44 -22.22 13.53
C PRO A 298 -2.31 -21.07 12.53
N GLY A 299 -1.13 -20.87 11.95
CA GLY A 299 -0.87 -19.85 10.92
C GLY A 299 -0.75 -18.40 11.43
N ILE A 300 -0.57 -18.19 12.74
CA ILE A 300 -0.33 -16.87 13.32
C ILE A 300 0.71 -16.92 14.44
N LEU A 301 1.55 -15.90 14.48
CA LEU A 301 2.55 -15.65 15.50
C LEU A 301 2.31 -14.26 16.10
N ALA A 302 2.49 -14.11 17.41
CA ALA A 302 2.51 -12.81 18.05
C ALA A 302 3.87 -12.54 18.69
N VAL A 303 4.35 -11.30 18.50
CA VAL A 303 5.60 -10.82 19.09
C VAL A 303 5.38 -9.54 19.89
N ALA A 304 6.15 -9.35 20.95
CA ALA A 304 6.20 -8.13 21.74
C ALA A 304 7.23 -7.18 21.12
N LYS A 305 6.72 -6.20 20.35
CA LYS A 305 7.52 -5.18 19.70
C LYS A 305 8.00 -4.13 20.73
N PRO A 306 9.32 -3.88 20.87
CA PRO A 306 9.82 -2.75 21.65
C PRO A 306 9.56 -1.41 20.92
N ALA A 307 9.69 -0.31 21.65
CA ALA A 307 9.70 1.02 21.04
C ALA A 307 11.01 1.24 20.25
N GLY A 308 10.97 2.11 19.25
CA GLY A 308 12.12 2.50 18.43
C GLY A 308 12.28 1.71 17.13
N ILE A 309 11.70 0.51 17.02
CA ILE A 309 11.75 -0.29 15.78
C ILE A 309 10.48 -0.12 14.95
N THR A 310 10.60 -0.16 13.62
CA THR A 310 9.43 -0.10 12.71
C THR A 310 8.77 -1.47 12.58
N SER A 311 7.48 -1.51 12.18
CA SER A 311 6.83 -2.79 11.88
C SER A 311 7.52 -3.54 10.74
N GLU A 312 8.19 -2.85 9.81
CA GLU A 312 8.96 -3.46 8.72
C GLU A 312 10.22 -4.17 9.24
N ALA A 313 10.96 -3.53 10.15
CA ALA A 313 12.10 -4.15 10.80
C ALA A 313 11.70 -5.40 11.60
N VAL A 314 10.51 -5.38 12.24
CA VAL A 314 9.95 -6.55 12.91
C VAL A 314 9.73 -7.70 11.92
N MET A 315 9.15 -7.45 10.75
CA MET A 315 8.96 -8.49 9.73
C MET A 315 10.29 -9.13 9.32
N GLN A 316 11.34 -8.32 9.12
CA GLN A 316 12.68 -8.82 8.78
C GLN A 316 13.32 -9.66 9.89
N LEU A 317 13.13 -9.28 11.16
CA LEU A 317 13.61 -10.03 12.31
C LEU A 317 12.88 -11.37 12.46
N VAL A 318 11.55 -11.35 12.38
CA VAL A 318 10.71 -12.56 12.43
C VAL A 318 11.07 -13.52 11.30
N SER A 319 11.20 -13.02 10.07
CA SER A 319 11.58 -13.85 8.90
C SER A 319 12.92 -14.55 9.12
N ARG A 320 13.95 -13.81 9.58
CA ARG A 320 15.27 -14.39 9.87
C ARG A 320 15.22 -15.41 11.01
N TRP A 321 14.49 -15.11 12.08
CA TRP A 321 14.36 -15.99 13.24
C TRP A 321 13.63 -17.30 12.90
N LEU A 322 12.60 -17.23 12.06
CA LEU A 322 11.91 -18.42 11.53
C LEU A 322 12.82 -19.24 10.60
N ALA A 323 13.56 -18.59 9.70
CA ALA A 323 14.48 -19.26 8.78
C ALA A 323 15.60 -20.02 9.52
N GLN A 324 16.12 -19.46 10.63
CA GLN A 324 17.12 -20.13 11.48
C GLN A 324 16.60 -21.43 12.12
N ARG A 325 15.28 -21.58 12.22
CA ARG A 325 14.61 -22.78 12.75
C ARG A 325 14.12 -23.73 11.66
N GLY A 326 14.49 -23.48 10.40
CA GLY A 326 14.05 -24.29 9.27
C GLY A 326 12.61 -24.02 8.80
N PHE A 327 11.96 -22.99 9.33
CA PHE A 327 10.62 -22.59 8.86
C PHE A 327 10.73 -21.71 7.60
N ASN A 328 10.46 -22.31 6.45
CA ASN A 328 10.31 -21.61 5.16
C ASN A 328 8.85 -21.24 4.90
N ALA A 329 8.23 -20.50 5.83
CA ALA A 329 6.87 -19.97 5.67
C ALA A 329 6.90 -18.55 5.09
N GLU A 330 5.93 -18.22 4.24
CA GLU A 330 5.66 -16.85 3.87
C GLU A 330 5.04 -16.15 5.08
N ILE A 331 5.58 -14.99 5.46
CA ILE A 331 5.04 -14.18 6.54
C ILE A 331 4.31 -12.97 5.99
N MET A 332 3.22 -12.60 6.65
CA MET A 332 2.39 -11.49 6.23
C MET A 332 2.07 -10.57 7.39
N ARG A 333 2.28 -9.27 7.16
CA ARG A 333 1.98 -8.23 8.14
C ARG A 333 0.48 -7.96 8.22
N LEU A 334 -0.14 -8.28 9.35
CA LEU A 334 -1.58 -8.10 9.58
C LEU A 334 -1.95 -6.71 10.08
N SER A 335 -1.08 -6.11 10.89
CA SER A 335 -1.31 -4.78 11.47
C SER A 335 -0.02 -3.97 11.52
N ARG A 336 -0.09 -2.72 12.01
CA ARG A 336 1.08 -1.86 12.21
C ARG A 336 1.03 -1.27 13.61
N LEU A 337 2.20 -1.18 14.21
CA LEU A 337 2.47 -0.32 15.35
C LEU A 337 3.53 0.70 14.93
N ASP A 338 3.30 1.97 15.27
CA ASP A 338 4.26 3.04 14.99
C ASP A 338 5.58 2.75 15.69
N ALA A 339 6.68 3.30 15.18
CA ALA A 339 8.00 3.11 15.77
C ALA A 339 8.04 3.35 17.30
N PRO A 340 7.49 4.44 17.86
CA PRO A 340 7.51 4.68 19.30
C PRO A 340 6.50 3.85 20.10
N THR A 341 5.53 3.18 19.46
CA THR A 341 4.52 2.36 20.14
C THR A 341 5.07 0.95 20.38
N SER A 342 4.99 0.47 21.62
CA SER A 342 5.38 -0.90 21.98
C SER A 342 4.16 -1.83 22.09
N GLY A 343 4.40 -3.13 22.18
CA GLY A 343 3.38 -4.12 22.50
C GLY A 343 3.16 -5.19 21.43
N VAL A 344 2.00 -5.85 21.48
CA VAL A 344 1.67 -7.01 20.66
C VAL A 344 1.57 -6.64 19.18
N LEU A 345 2.36 -7.30 18.33
CA LEU A 345 2.24 -7.26 16.88
C LEU A 345 2.00 -8.69 16.34
N PRO A 346 0.80 -8.99 15.83
CA PRO A 346 0.53 -10.27 15.18
C PRO A 346 1.04 -10.31 13.74
N VAL A 347 1.57 -11.46 13.37
CA VAL A 347 2.13 -11.80 12.05
C VAL A 347 1.46 -13.09 11.58
N ALA A 348 0.84 -13.06 10.41
CA ALA A 348 0.36 -14.30 9.79
C ALA A 348 1.55 -15.07 9.23
N MET A 349 1.50 -16.38 9.40
CA MET A 349 2.46 -17.32 8.83
C MET A 349 1.67 -18.28 7.95
N ALA A 350 2.07 -18.41 6.70
CA ALA A 350 1.35 -19.20 5.73
C ALA A 350 2.35 -19.98 4.87
N PRO A 351 2.12 -21.28 4.63
CA PRO A 351 2.79 -21.96 3.54
C PRO A 351 2.54 -21.21 2.21
N SER A 352 3.56 -21.16 1.35
CA SER A 352 3.46 -20.51 0.04
C SER A 352 2.27 -21.05 -0.74
N GLY A 353 1.38 -20.15 -1.18
CA GLY A 353 0.16 -20.52 -1.92
C GLY A 353 -1.03 -20.96 -1.06
N SER A 354 -0.92 -20.99 0.27
CA SER A 354 -2.06 -21.28 1.16
C SER A 354 -2.99 -20.07 1.36
N GLY A 355 -4.27 -20.34 1.66
CA GLY A 355 -5.27 -19.31 1.95
C GLY A 355 -5.20 -18.75 3.39
N VAL A 356 -4.42 -19.37 4.28
CA VAL A 356 -4.46 -19.10 5.73
C VAL A 356 -4.19 -17.64 6.07
N ALA A 357 -3.24 -16.98 5.38
CA ALA A 357 -2.99 -15.55 5.60
C ALA A 357 -4.21 -14.67 5.24
N SER A 358 -5.03 -15.09 4.26
CA SER A 358 -6.26 -14.40 3.89
C SER A 358 -7.30 -14.46 5.00
N TRP A 359 -7.38 -15.55 5.76
CA TRP A 359 -8.26 -15.60 6.94
C TRP A 359 -7.94 -14.47 7.93
N TYR A 360 -6.66 -14.32 8.27
CA TYR A 360 -6.23 -13.28 9.20
C TYR A 360 -6.41 -11.88 8.63
N GLN A 361 -6.09 -11.65 7.35
CA GLN A 361 -6.40 -10.38 6.69
C GLN A 361 -7.90 -10.04 6.76
N LEU A 362 -8.77 -11.04 6.56
CA LEU A 362 -10.22 -10.90 6.65
C LEU A 362 -10.63 -10.43 8.04
N LEU A 363 -10.12 -11.06 9.11
CA LEU A 363 -10.48 -10.66 10.48
C LEU A 363 -10.15 -9.18 10.75
N PHE A 364 -8.99 -8.70 10.31
CA PHE A 364 -8.59 -7.30 10.47
C PHE A 364 -9.45 -6.34 9.62
N ALA A 365 -9.76 -6.71 8.38
CA ALA A 365 -10.59 -5.91 7.48
C ALA A 365 -12.06 -5.87 7.93
N ALA A 366 -12.58 -6.99 8.43
CA ALA A 366 -13.95 -7.18 8.95
C ALA A 366 -14.17 -6.61 10.36
N ARG A 367 -13.13 -6.08 11.02
CA ARG A 367 -13.18 -5.58 12.40
C ARG A 367 -13.51 -6.66 13.44
N LYS A 368 -13.10 -7.91 13.19
CA LYS A 368 -13.27 -9.06 14.11
C LYS A 368 -12.08 -9.25 15.06
N VAL A 369 -11.18 -8.28 15.15
CA VAL A 369 -9.99 -8.31 16.03
C VAL A 369 -10.14 -7.27 17.12
N VAL A 370 -10.04 -7.71 18.37
CA VAL A 370 -10.04 -6.85 19.55
C VAL A 370 -8.61 -6.49 19.90
N LYS A 371 -8.34 -5.21 20.11
CA LYS A 371 -7.01 -4.72 20.52
C LYS A 371 -7.20 -3.82 21.73
N GLN A 372 -6.43 -4.07 22.78
CA GLN A 372 -6.44 -3.25 23.99
C GLN A 372 -5.10 -2.55 24.15
N TYR A 373 -5.16 -1.25 24.36
CA TYR A 373 -4.01 -0.39 24.58
C TYR A 373 -4.02 0.14 26.01
N LEU A 374 -2.84 0.20 26.61
CA LEU A 374 -2.60 0.98 27.82
C LEU A 374 -1.90 2.28 27.44
N LEU A 375 -2.35 3.38 28.02
CA LEU A 375 -1.78 4.70 27.80
C LEU A 375 -1.94 5.59 29.02
N VAL A 376 -1.06 6.58 29.15
CA VAL A 376 -1.24 7.70 30.08
C VAL A 376 -1.55 8.94 29.26
N CYS A 377 -2.55 9.71 29.64
CA CYS A 377 -2.87 10.99 29.02
C CYS A 377 -2.94 12.12 30.04
N SER A 378 -2.74 13.34 29.56
CA SER A 378 -2.89 14.56 30.35
C SER A 378 -4.20 15.26 29.99
N GLY A 379 -4.72 16.12 30.85
CA GLY A 379 -5.88 16.97 30.53
C GLY A 379 -6.88 17.08 31.66
N LYS A 380 -8.07 17.60 31.37
CA LYS A 380 -9.13 17.73 32.39
C LYS A 380 -9.52 16.35 32.94
N PRO A 381 -9.62 16.20 34.28
CA PRO A 381 -9.90 14.92 34.91
C PRO A 381 -11.19 14.30 34.39
N LEU A 382 -11.17 12.98 34.27
CA LEU A 382 -12.35 12.14 34.15
C LEU A 382 -12.44 11.31 35.42
N ALA A 383 -13.65 11.02 35.90
CA ALA A 383 -13.79 10.15 37.06
C ALA A 383 -13.23 8.75 36.76
N GLU A 384 -12.69 8.09 37.78
CA GLU A 384 -12.19 6.73 37.65
C GLU A 384 -13.32 5.75 37.31
N SER A 385 -13.00 4.67 36.62
CA SER A 385 -13.96 3.69 36.08
C SER A 385 -14.97 4.25 35.07
N VAL A 386 -14.87 5.53 34.69
CA VAL A 386 -15.66 6.07 33.59
C VAL A 386 -15.25 5.41 32.29
N ARG A 387 -16.26 4.93 31.57
CA ARG A 387 -16.14 4.48 30.19
C ARG A 387 -16.63 5.58 29.25
N GLY A 388 -15.88 5.79 28.19
CA GLY A 388 -16.21 6.75 27.14
C GLY A 388 -16.08 6.15 25.76
N VAL A 389 -16.84 6.71 24.82
CA VAL A 389 -16.78 6.37 23.39
C VAL A 389 -16.44 7.64 22.63
N ILE A 390 -15.39 7.58 21.82
CA ILE A 390 -15.03 8.66 20.91
C ILE A 390 -15.39 8.21 19.49
N VAL A 391 -16.39 8.85 18.91
CA VAL A 391 -16.80 8.67 17.50
C VAL A 391 -16.49 9.95 16.75
N ALA A 392 -15.39 9.95 16.01
CA ALA A 392 -14.95 11.11 15.23
C ALA A 392 -14.31 10.62 13.92
N PRO A 393 -14.76 11.07 12.74
CA PRO A 393 -14.13 10.66 11.50
C PRO A 393 -12.72 11.26 11.37
N LEU A 394 -11.79 10.47 10.82
CA LEU A 394 -10.38 10.79 10.74
C LEU A 394 -9.89 10.89 9.30
N ALA A 395 -9.14 11.95 9.00
CA ALA A 395 -8.49 12.19 7.71
C ALA A 395 -7.00 12.50 7.89
N SER A 396 -6.24 12.41 6.80
CA SER A 396 -4.90 12.97 6.74
C SER A 396 -5.01 14.47 6.51
N GLY A 397 -4.35 15.29 7.32
CA GLY A 397 -4.32 16.74 7.21
C GLY A 397 -2.97 17.33 7.57
N PRO A 398 -2.74 18.63 7.33
CA PRO A 398 -1.46 19.27 7.60
C PRO A 398 -1.15 19.28 9.11
N SER A 399 0.11 19.02 9.45
CA SER A 399 0.63 19.26 10.80
C SER A 399 0.90 20.75 11.01
N THR A 400 0.78 21.20 12.26
CA THR A 400 1.14 22.56 12.69
C THR A 400 2.66 22.78 12.72
N GLU A 401 3.45 21.71 12.77
CA GLU A 401 4.91 21.76 12.94
C GLU A 401 5.66 21.05 11.80
N LYS A 402 5.89 21.78 10.68
CA LYS A 402 6.50 21.32 9.40
C LYS A 402 5.47 20.77 8.40
N SER A 403 5.79 20.82 7.10
CA SER A 403 5.00 20.30 5.96
C SER A 403 4.66 18.79 5.99
N ALA A 404 4.71 18.15 7.17
CA ALA A 404 4.32 16.76 7.39
C ALA A 404 2.79 16.65 7.55
N MET A 405 2.23 15.55 7.05
CA MET A 405 0.82 15.22 7.24
C MET A 405 0.62 14.44 8.55
N LYS A 406 -0.46 14.71 9.29
CA LYS A 406 -0.90 13.95 10.48
C LYS A 406 -2.37 13.57 10.38
N THR A 407 -2.80 12.63 11.23
CA THR A 407 -4.22 12.28 11.32
C THR A 407 -4.97 13.35 12.12
N ILE A 408 -6.06 13.87 11.58
CA ILE A 408 -6.89 14.90 12.23
C ILE A 408 -8.36 14.51 12.20
N TRP A 409 -9.15 15.12 13.09
CA TRP A 409 -10.61 15.05 13.01
C TRP A 409 -11.07 15.84 11.79
N SER A 410 -11.93 15.23 10.98
CA SER A 410 -12.46 15.88 9.78
C SER A 410 -13.80 15.25 9.43
N SER A 411 -14.81 16.07 9.17
CA SER A 411 -16.12 15.59 8.69
C SER A 411 -16.03 14.87 7.34
N ALA A 412 -15.00 15.18 6.53
CA ALA A 412 -14.68 14.48 5.29
C ALA A 412 -13.80 13.23 5.50
N GLY A 413 -13.45 12.92 6.75
CA GLY A 413 -12.64 11.76 7.12
C GLY A 413 -13.40 10.44 7.11
N LYS A 414 -12.67 9.35 7.28
CA LYS A 414 -13.26 8.02 7.42
C LYS A 414 -13.69 7.82 8.86
N GLU A 415 -14.89 7.29 9.06
CA GLU A 415 -15.41 6.97 10.40
C GLU A 415 -14.39 6.19 11.23
N ALA A 416 -14.25 6.61 12.48
CA ALA A 416 -13.41 5.97 13.48
C ALA A 416 -14.10 5.97 14.85
N ARG A 417 -13.90 4.88 15.59
CA ARG A 417 -14.49 4.65 16.91
C ARG A 417 -13.45 4.08 17.85
N THR A 418 -13.27 4.72 19.00
CA THR A 418 -12.39 4.24 20.09
C THR A 418 -13.18 4.26 21.38
N GLU A 419 -13.24 3.12 22.05
CA GLU A 419 -13.72 3.06 23.43
C GLU A 419 -12.54 3.22 24.38
N TYR A 420 -12.79 3.80 25.54
CA TYR A 420 -11.78 3.87 26.60
C TYR A 420 -12.41 3.73 27.98
N GLU A 421 -11.60 3.31 28.93
CA GLU A 421 -11.92 3.19 30.35
C GLU A 421 -10.80 3.86 31.15
N VAL A 422 -11.17 4.75 32.07
CA VAL A 422 -10.22 5.38 32.99
C VAL A 422 -9.92 4.41 34.11
N LEU A 423 -8.70 3.89 34.14
CA LEU A 423 -8.26 2.93 35.15
C LEU A 423 -7.84 3.61 36.45
N ARG A 424 -7.18 4.77 36.34
CA ARG A 424 -6.70 5.54 37.49
C ARG A 424 -6.44 6.99 37.11
N THR A 425 -6.64 7.90 38.07
CA THR A 425 -6.30 9.33 37.93
C THR A 425 -5.21 9.71 38.93
N PHE A 426 -4.21 10.43 38.46
CA PHE A 426 -3.11 10.99 39.25
C PHE A 426 -3.22 12.50 39.20
N THR A 427 -3.49 13.13 40.35
CA THR A 427 -3.68 14.59 40.42
C THR A 427 -2.51 15.22 41.15
N SER A 428 -1.89 16.21 40.53
CA SER A 428 -0.91 17.10 41.16
C SER A 428 -1.36 18.56 40.99
N PRO A 429 -0.83 19.51 41.78
CA PRO A 429 -1.16 20.94 41.62
C PRO A 429 -0.88 21.49 40.22
N LEU A 430 0.09 20.92 39.49
CA LEU A 430 0.49 21.38 38.17
C LEU A 430 -0.27 20.67 37.04
N GLN A 431 -0.70 19.43 37.27
CA GLN A 431 -1.28 18.60 36.21
C GLN A 431 -2.08 17.41 36.71
N THR A 432 -3.13 17.07 35.96
CA THR A 432 -3.85 15.80 36.08
C THR A 432 -3.42 14.86 34.96
N LEU A 433 -3.03 13.66 35.34
CA LEU A 433 -2.70 12.55 34.45
C LEU A 433 -3.67 11.40 34.69
N MET A 434 -3.99 10.63 33.64
CA MET A 434 -4.94 9.52 33.72
C MET A 434 -4.37 8.30 33.00
N LEU A 435 -4.37 7.15 33.67
CA LEU A 435 -4.10 5.85 33.05
C LEU A 435 -5.39 5.33 32.43
N LEU A 436 -5.37 5.10 31.11
CA LEU A 436 -6.52 4.61 30.35
C LEU A 436 -6.22 3.25 29.72
N LYS A 437 -7.26 2.43 29.67
CA LYS A 437 -7.39 1.34 28.71
C LYS A 437 -8.15 1.86 27.50
N ALA A 438 -7.65 1.63 26.28
CA ALA A 438 -8.31 2.05 25.05
C ALA A 438 -8.45 0.92 24.04
N GLU A 439 -9.61 0.84 23.40
CA GLU A 439 -9.98 -0.18 22.42
C GLU A 439 -10.38 0.49 21.10
N PRO A 440 -9.47 0.56 20.10
CA PRO A 440 -9.82 1.07 18.78
C PRO A 440 -10.62 0.02 18.00
N HIS A 441 -11.92 0.26 17.87
CA HIS A 441 -12.86 -0.57 17.10
C HIS A 441 -12.69 -0.41 15.58
N THR A 442 -12.01 0.64 15.18
CA THR A 442 -11.59 0.87 13.79
C THR A 442 -10.07 0.85 13.67
N GLY A 443 -9.56 0.66 12.45
CA GLY A 443 -8.12 0.59 12.18
C GLY A 443 -7.61 1.78 11.39
N ARG A 444 -7.71 3.01 11.92
CA ARG A 444 -7.12 4.21 11.30
C ARG A 444 -5.72 4.50 11.82
N THR A 445 -4.88 5.11 10.99
CA THR A 445 -3.52 5.54 11.38
C THR A 445 -3.60 6.57 12.51
N HIS A 446 -2.80 6.42 13.56
CA HIS A 446 -2.78 7.30 14.75
C HIS A 446 -4.15 7.48 15.43
N GLN A 447 -5.08 6.53 15.29
CA GLN A 447 -6.47 6.73 15.73
C GLN A 447 -6.60 7.12 17.21
N ILE A 448 -5.97 6.37 18.12
CA ILE A 448 -6.07 6.63 19.57
C ILE A 448 -5.49 8.00 19.90
N ARG A 449 -4.31 8.32 19.34
CA ARG A 449 -3.59 9.59 19.51
C ARG A 449 -4.45 10.78 19.07
N ALA A 450 -5.01 10.71 17.86
CA ALA A 450 -5.87 11.76 17.32
C ALA A 450 -7.20 11.90 18.08
N HIS A 451 -7.84 10.79 18.45
CA HIS A 451 -9.09 10.80 19.23
C HIS A 451 -8.89 11.46 20.61
N LEU A 452 -7.89 11.00 21.35
CA LEU A 452 -7.63 11.51 22.69
C LEU A 452 -7.23 12.98 22.68
N ALA A 453 -6.38 13.40 21.75
CA ALA A 453 -6.03 14.81 21.59
C ALA A 453 -7.25 15.68 21.22
N GLY A 454 -8.15 15.17 20.35
CA GLY A 454 -9.36 15.89 19.94
C GLY A 454 -10.35 16.14 21.08
N ILE A 455 -10.36 15.28 22.12
CA ILE A 455 -11.15 15.52 23.34
C ILE A 455 -10.36 16.23 24.44
N GLY A 456 -9.23 16.86 24.10
CA GLY A 456 -8.38 17.61 25.03
C GLY A 456 -7.62 16.72 26.02
N ARG A 457 -7.33 15.48 25.64
CA ARG A 457 -6.64 14.48 26.47
C ARG A 457 -5.41 13.87 25.80
N PRO A 458 -4.44 14.66 25.32
CA PRO A 458 -3.33 14.11 24.55
C PRO A 458 -2.49 13.12 25.37
N ILE A 459 -1.99 12.09 24.69
CA ILE A 459 -1.18 11.02 25.30
C ILE A 459 0.15 11.60 25.78
N LEU A 460 0.64 11.13 26.92
CA LEU A 460 1.92 11.51 27.49
C LEU A 460 3.08 11.27 26.49
N CYS A 461 3.98 12.24 26.39
CA CYS A 461 5.11 12.29 25.46
C CYS A 461 4.72 12.22 23.97
N ASP A 462 3.46 12.53 23.64
CA ASP A 462 3.01 12.63 22.24
C ASP A 462 3.28 14.01 21.64
N ARG A 463 4.51 14.22 21.18
CA ARG A 463 4.94 15.49 20.56
C ARG A 463 4.10 15.89 19.32
N THR A 464 3.51 14.93 18.61
CA THR A 464 2.70 15.23 17.42
C THR A 464 1.32 15.78 17.76
N TYR A 465 0.80 15.39 18.93
CA TYR A 465 -0.56 15.69 19.36
C TYR A 465 -0.62 16.54 20.64
N GLY A 466 0.49 17.17 21.03
CA GLY A 466 0.53 18.10 22.17
C GLY A 466 0.54 17.43 23.54
N GLY A 467 1.06 16.21 23.62
CA GLY A 467 1.25 15.49 24.87
C GLY A 467 2.24 16.19 25.80
N PHE A 468 1.94 16.20 27.10
CA PHE A 468 2.90 16.61 28.12
C PHE A 468 4.13 15.70 28.11
N ASP A 469 5.33 16.27 28.17
CA ASP A 469 6.60 15.56 27.98
C ASP A 469 7.51 15.71 29.23
N PRO A 470 7.23 14.97 30.32
CA PRO A 470 8.03 15.04 31.54
C PRO A 470 9.34 14.26 31.42
N SER A 471 10.37 14.68 32.17
CA SER A 471 11.68 14.03 32.17
C SER A 471 11.68 12.57 32.65
N TRP A 472 10.72 12.19 33.50
CA TRP A 472 10.60 10.82 34.04
C TRP A 472 9.88 9.85 33.11
N CYS A 473 9.25 10.31 32.02
CA CYS A 473 8.69 9.44 31.00
C CYS A 473 9.50 9.58 29.70
N PRO A 474 10.26 8.56 29.27
CA PRO A 474 11.26 8.76 28.22
C PRO A 474 10.68 8.82 26.81
N ARG A 475 9.43 8.41 26.60
CA ARG A 475 8.80 8.30 25.28
C ARG A 475 7.28 8.23 25.36
N LEU A 476 6.63 8.25 24.20
CA LEU A 476 5.19 8.04 24.03
C LEU A 476 4.68 6.89 24.91
N PHE A 477 3.80 7.21 25.87
CA PHE A 477 3.15 6.21 26.72
C PHE A 477 1.94 5.63 25.99
N LEU A 478 2.22 4.79 24.99
CA LEU A 478 1.20 4.02 24.26
C LEU A 478 1.72 2.61 24.04
N HIS A 479 0.98 1.63 24.55
CA HIS A 479 1.36 0.23 24.54
C HIS A 479 0.18 -0.65 24.12
N CYS A 480 0.35 -1.43 23.05
CA CYS A 480 -0.62 -2.44 22.63
C CYS A 480 -0.52 -3.66 23.56
N ARG A 481 -1.26 -3.64 24.66
CA ARG A 481 -1.18 -4.65 25.74
C ARG A 481 -1.68 -6.02 25.30
N LYS A 482 -2.79 -6.06 24.56
CA LYS A 482 -3.48 -7.31 24.22
C LYS A 482 -4.08 -7.27 22.82
N VAL A 483 -3.99 -8.40 22.11
CA VAL A 483 -4.72 -8.65 20.86
C VAL A 483 -5.44 -9.98 20.97
N THR A 484 -6.74 -9.97 20.67
CA THR A 484 -7.59 -11.15 20.68
C THR A 484 -8.29 -11.30 19.32
N LEU A 485 -8.24 -12.52 18.77
CA LEU A 485 -8.84 -12.89 17.48
C LEU A 485 -9.15 -14.38 17.44
N GLN A 486 -9.76 -14.84 16.35
CA GLN A 486 -9.99 -16.27 16.11
C GLN A 486 -8.86 -16.83 15.23
N ASP A 487 -8.21 -17.93 15.66
CA ASP A 487 -7.19 -18.60 14.86
C ASP A 487 -7.80 -19.30 13.62
N ALA A 488 -6.96 -19.87 12.75
CA ALA A 488 -7.42 -20.59 11.57
C ALA A 488 -8.24 -21.86 11.92
N ALA A 489 -7.99 -22.46 13.07
CA ALA A 489 -8.74 -23.60 13.59
C ALA A 489 -10.10 -23.20 14.22
N GLY A 490 -10.38 -21.91 14.36
CA GLY A 490 -11.68 -21.39 14.82
C GLY A 490 -11.70 -21.14 16.33
N ARG A 491 -10.56 -21.21 17.00
CA ARG A 491 -10.42 -21.07 18.45
C ARG A 491 -10.00 -19.65 18.82
N PRO A 492 -10.33 -19.16 20.02
CA PRO A 492 -9.84 -17.86 20.47
C PRO A 492 -8.32 -17.91 20.67
N PHE A 493 -7.61 -17.00 20.02
CA PHE A 493 -6.19 -16.72 20.24
C PHE A 493 -6.05 -15.34 20.89
N THR A 494 -5.34 -15.30 22.01
CA THR A 494 -5.03 -14.08 22.75
C THR A 494 -3.53 -13.98 22.97
N ALA A 495 -2.96 -12.86 22.54
CA ALA A 495 -1.57 -12.51 22.80
C ALA A 495 -1.52 -11.28 23.70
N GLU A 496 -0.69 -11.34 24.75
CA GLU A 496 -0.48 -10.26 25.70
C GLU A 496 1.02 -9.94 25.83
N ALA A 497 1.37 -8.66 25.73
CA ALA A 497 2.74 -8.18 25.92
C ALA A 497 2.82 -7.45 27.27
N PRO A 498 3.76 -7.77 28.18
CA PRO A 498 3.94 -7.02 29.42
C PRO A 498 4.28 -5.55 29.12
N LEU A 499 3.92 -4.67 30.05
CA LEU A 499 4.34 -3.27 29.96
C LEU A 499 5.88 -3.24 30.01
N PRO A 500 6.55 -2.60 29.05
CA PRO A 500 8.02 -2.52 29.08
C PRO A 500 8.51 -1.78 30.32
N ALA A 501 9.70 -2.14 30.81
CA ALA A 501 10.26 -1.63 32.06
C ALA A 501 10.24 -0.10 32.14
N ASP A 502 10.58 0.60 31.06
CA ASP A 502 10.59 2.07 31.00
C ASP A 502 9.21 2.71 31.21
N LEU A 503 8.12 2.10 30.72
CA LEU A 503 6.76 2.58 30.98
C LEU A 503 6.23 2.11 32.34
N GLN A 504 6.72 0.97 32.84
CA GLN A 504 6.40 0.50 34.19
C GLN A 504 7.00 1.43 35.25
N GLU A 505 8.26 1.80 35.12
CA GLU A 505 8.94 2.80 35.96
C GLU A 505 8.22 4.15 35.94
N ALA A 506 7.82 4.63 34.76
CA ALA A 506 7.04 5.87 34.64
C ALA A 506 5.67 5.77 35.34
N LEU A 507 5.03 4.60 35.31
CA LEU A 507 3.77 4.37 36.01
C LEU A 507 3.95 4.27 37.53
N ASP A 508 5.03 3.66 38.00
CA ASP A 508 5.35 3.55 39.41
C ASP A 508 5.72 4.93 40.00
N HIS A 509 6.46 5.75 39.26
CA HIS A 509 6.71 7.15 39.62
C HIS A 509 5.40 7.94 39.82
N LEU A 510 4.40 7.74 38.97
CA LEU A 510 3.08 8.37 39.12
C LEU A 510 2.33 7.88 40.37
N ARG A 511 2.49 6.61 40.75
CA ARG A 511 1.88 6.06 41.96
C ARG A 511 2.50 6.65 43.21
N ASP A 512 3.82 6.82 43.21
CA ASP A 512 4.55 7.43 44.33
C ASP A 512 4.16 8.90 44.52
N LEU A 513 4.06 9.66 43.42
CA LEU A 513 3.59 11.05 43.48
C LEU A 513 2.16 11.18 44.05
N ALA A 514 1.28 10.25 43.71
CA ALA A 514 -0.10 10.24 44.23
C ALA A 514 -0.22 9.72 45.67
N ALA A 515 0.81 9.04 46.19
CA ALA A 515 0.86 8.62 47.59
C ALA A 515 1.49 9.68 48.50
N ALA A 516 2.30 10.58 47.95
CA ALA A 516 3.02 11.61 48.69
C ALA A 516 2.25 12.95 48.83
N GLY A 517 1.18 13.15 48.07
CA GLY A 517 0.29 14.33 48.14
C GLY A 517 -1.11 13.93 48.59
#